data_AF-A0A430M861-F1
#
_entry.id   AF-A0A430M861-F1
#
_cell.length_a   1.000
_cell.length_b   1.000
_cell.length_c   1.000
_cell.angle_alpha   90.00
_cell.angle_beta   90.00
_cell.angle_gamma   90.00
#
_symmetry.space_group_name_H-M   'P 1'
#
loop_
_entity.id
_entity.type
_entity.pdbx_description
1 polymer ?
#
loop_
_entity_poly.entity_id
_entity_poly.type
_entity_poly.pdbx_seq_one_letter_code
_entity_poly.pdbx_strand_id
1 'polypeptide(L)'
;MQRSYPVKKLLILVPESRQPYSGATGHNGGHLKSGSYAFIAKLAQKYGLKAAAEVVDFGSANVAAVADFIRQEKIDRDFRRLKEGYENLVAVGIESTKATFYAPEQHAEQLSGIKGAKGRFSYTAGHVRPYKLIHHLFADAIAQGVNAQTNTSSTSISSSHGTWVIETPRGKIHANQVTMATNAYTASLLPEFTDKIIPY
;
A
#
# COMPACT_ATOMS: atom_id res chain seq x y z
N MET A 1 27.29 -13.12 -18.61
CA MET A 1 26.40 -13.13 -19.80
C MET A 1 25.02 -12.61 -19.38
N GLN A 2 24.66 -11.38 -19.73
CA GLN A 2 23.31 -10.84 -19.56
C GLN A 2 22.41 -11.49 -20.62
N ARG A 3 21.43 -12.30 -20.22
CA ARG A 3 20.38 -12.77 -21.12
C ARG A 3 19.48 -11.58 -21.45
N SER A 4 19.63 -11.02 -22.64
CA SER A 4 18.68 -10.09 -23.24
C SER A 4 17.47 -10.91 -23.69
N TYR A 5 16.37 -10.81 -22.94
CA TYR A 5 15.06 -11.24 -23.43
C TYR A 5 14.47 -10.07 -24.24
N PRO A 6 13.86 -10.32 -25.42
CA PRO A 6 13.13 -9.28 -26.13
C PRO A 6 12.01 -8.79 -25.22
N VAL A 7 12.12 -7.55 -24.75
CA VAL A 7 11.08 -6.91 -23.93
C VAL A 7 9.90 -6.67 -24.87
N LYS A 8 8.94 -7.59 -24.86
CA LYS A 8 7.69 -7.44 -25.58
C LYS A 8 7.04 -6.15 -25.08
N LYS A 9 6.86 -5.15 -25.96
CA LYS A 9 6.21 -3.90 -25.58
C LYS A 9 4.79 -4.22 -25.13
N LEU A 10 4.53 -4.07 -23.84
CA LEU A 10 3.21 -4.30 -23.26
C LEU A 10 2.32 -3.10 -23.60
N LEU A 11 1.12 -3.36 -24.11
CA LEU A 11 0.07 -2.35 -24.24
C LEU A 11 -0.75 -2.39 -22.94
N ILE A 12 -0.68 -1.32 -22.16
CA ILE A 12 -1.36 -1.22 -20.87
C ILE A 12 -2.42 -0.12 -20.98
N LEU A 13 -3.67 -0.46 -20.65
CA LEU A 13 -4.80 0.43 -20.56
C LEU A 13 -5.35 0.42 -19.13
N VAL A 14 -5.55 1.60 -18.55
CA VAL A 14 -6.10 1.79 -17.21
C VAL A 14 -7.39 2.61 -17.30
N PRO A 15 -8.57 1.96 -17.33
CA PRO A 15 -9.85 2.66 -17.22
C PRO A 15 -10.11 3.02 -15.74
N GLU A 16 -10.29 4.30 -15.46
CA GLU A 16 -10.62 4.84 -14.14
C GLU A 16 -12.01 5.50 -14.20
N SER A 17 -12.93 5.05 -13.34
CA SER A 17 -14.32 5.51 -13.33
C SER A 17 -14.46 7.00 -13.03
N ARG A 18 -13.54 7.58 -12.25
CA ARG A 18 -13.58 8.98 -11.80
C ARG A 18 -12.33 9.74 -12.26
N GLN A 19 -11.90 10.73 -11.48
CA GLN A 19 -10.61 11.37 -11.61
C GLN A 19 -9.52 10.52 -10.94
N PRO A 20 -8.25 10.62 -11.41
CA PRO A 20 -7.14 9.88 -10.83
C PRO A 20 -7.05 10.11 -9.32
N TYR A 21 -6.89 9.02 -8.58
CA TYR A 21 -6.63 9.01 -7.14
C TYR A 21 -7.77 9.58 -6.27
N SER A 22 -8.95 9.85 -6.83
CA SER A 22 -10.12 10.33 -6.09
C SER A 22 -10.74 9.28 -5.14
N GLY A 23 -10.21 8.06 -5.11
CA GLY A 23 -10.60 7.00 -4.17
C GLY A 23 -9.82 7.05 -2.85
N ALA A 24 -9.73 5.89 -2.20
CA ALA A 24 -9.09 5.74 -0.89
C ALA A 24 -7.66 6.31 -0.82
N THR A 25 -6.86 6.15 -1.88
CA THR A 25 -5.47 6.63 -1.92
C THR A 25 -5.35 8.14 -1.75
N GLY A 26 -6.15 8.94 -2.45
CA GLY A 26 -6.09 10.40 -2.34
C GLY A 26 -6.57 10.94 -0.99
N HIS A 27 -7.40 10.17 -0.27
CA HIS A 27 -7.93 10.51 1.05
C HIS A 27 -7.13 9.92 2.21
N ASN A 28 -6.07 9.15 1.93
CA ASN A 28 -5.28 8.47 2.94
C ASN A 28 -4.34 9.45 3.68
N GLY A 29 -4.33 9.38 5.01
CA GLY A 29 -3.53 10.24 5.90
C GLY A 29 -2.03 9.94 5.95
N GLY A 30 -1.49 9.15 5.02
CA GLY A 30 -0.06 9.09 4.73
C GLY A 30 0.82 8.25 5.66
N HIS A 31 0.22 7.51 6.60
CA HIS A 31 0.99 6.70 7.55
C HIS A 31 1.56 5.45 6.89
N LEU A 32 2.88 5.39 6.77
CA LEU A 32 3.64 4.26 6.23
C LEU A 32 4.21 3.43 7.39
N LYS A 33 3.71 2.20 7.60
CA LYS A 33 4.14 1.31 8.69
C LYS A 33 3.84 -0.17 8.40
N SER A 34 4.56 -1.09 9.04
CA SER A 34 4.44 -2.55 8.85
C SER A 34 3.28 -3.22 9.61
N GLY A 35 2.17 -2.51 9.82
CA GLY A 35 1.00 -3.00 10.57
C GLY A 35 1.13 -2.84 12.10
N SER A 36 0.04 -3.00 12.84
CA SER A 36 0.04 -2.89 14.31
C SER A 36 0.24 -4.26 14.98
N TYR A 37 0.80 -4.28 16.20
CA TYR A 37 0.96 -5.52 16.97
C TYR A 37 -0.36 -6.25 17.20
N ALA A 38 -1.44 -5.51 17.46
CA ALA A 38 -2.77 -6.09 17.61
C ALA A 38 -3.24 -6.78 16.32
N PHE A 39 -2.93 -6.21 15.16
CA PHE A 39 -3.21 -6.83 13.86
C PHE A 39 -2.37 -8.09 13.64
N ILE A 40 -1.07 -8.03 13.93
CA ILE A 40 -0.14 -9.16 13.77
C ILE A 40 -0.53 -10.32 14.71
N ALA A 41 -0.88 -10.02 15.96
CA ALA A 41 -1.35 -11.02 16.92
C ALA A 41 -2.65 -11.70 16.43
N LYS A 42 -3.59 -10.93 15.88
CA LYS A 42 -4.82 -11.49 15.27
C LYS A 42 -4.50 -12.38 14.06
N LEU A 43 -3.55 -11.98 13.21
CA LEU A 43 -3.11 -12.81 12.09
C LEU A 43 -2.47 -14.12 12.58
N ALA A 44 -1.58 -14.04 13.58
CA ALA A 44 -0.93 -15.21 14.15
C ALA A 44 -1.94 -16.19 14.77
N GLN A 45 -2.94 -15.67 15.49
CA GLN A 45 -4.00 -16.48 16.07
C GLN A 45 -4.85 -17.17 15.00
N LYS A 46 -5.18 -16.47 13.91
CA LYS A 46 -6.09 -16.98 12.88
C LYS A 46 -5.41 -17.88 11.85
N TYR A 47 -4.17 -17.59 11.49
CA TYR A 47 -3.46 -18.19 10.35
C TYR A 47 -2.10 -18.80 10.72
N GLY A 48 -1.70 -18.72 11.99
CA GLY A 48 -0.41 -19.23 12.49
C GLY A 48 0.73 -18.23 12.36
N LEU A 49 1.80 -18.50 13.11
CA LEU A 49 2.96 -17.61 13.23
C LEU A 49 3.70 -17.40 11.91
N LYS A 50 3.79 -18.42 11.06
CA LYS A 50 4.50 -18.32 9.77
C LYS A 50 3.83 -17.33 8.82
N ALA A 51 2.50 -17.40 8.68
CA ALA A 51 1.75 -16.47 7.84
C ALA A 51 1.79 -15.05 8.40
N ALA A 52 1.72 -14.89 9.73
CA ALA A 52 1.85 -13.58 10.36
C ALA A 52 3.24 -12.97 10.13
N ALA A 53 4.31 -13.77 10.23
CA ALA A 53 5.67 -13.33 9.96
C ALA A 53 5.84 -12.87 8.50
N GLU A 54 5.30 -13.62 7.53
CA GLU A 54 5.36 -13.25 6.11
C GLU A 54 4.73 -11.88 5.84
N VAL A 55 3.57 -11.59 6.43
CA VAL A 55 2.91 -10.28 6.29
C VAL A 55 3.75 -9.15 6.93
N VAL A 56 4.37 -9.40 8.07
CA VAL A 56 5.22 -8.42 8.76
C VAL A 56 6.49 -8.14 7.97
N ASP A 57 7.12 -9.18 7.43
CA ASP A 57 8.34 -9.07 6.64
C ASP A 57 8.05 -8.30 5.34
N PHE A 58 6.96 -8.64 4.65
CA PHE A 58 6.49 -7.91 3.48
C PHE A 58 6.20 -6.43 3.79
N GLY A 59 5.46 -6.16 4.87
CA GLY A 59 5.16 -4.80 5.31
C GLY A 59 6.41 -3.99 5.63
N SER A 60 7.38 -4.61 6.32
CA SER A 60 8.64 -3.96 6.69
C SER A 60 9.53 -3.69 5.48
N ALA A 61 9.60 -4.63 4.54
CA ALA A 61 10.27 -4.44 3.26
C ALA A 61 9.64 -3.29 2.46
N ASN A 62 8.31 -3.20 2.41
CA ASN A 62 7.61 -2.11 1.73
C ASN A 62 7.87 -0.74 2.35
N VAL A 63 7.95 -0.64 3.69
CA VAL A 63 8.30 0.63 4.34
C VAL A 63 9.67 1.12 3.88
N ALA A 64 10.66 0.21 3.79
CA ALA A 64 11.99 0.55 3.28
C ALA A 64 11.96 0.90 1.79
N ALA A 65 11.36 0.05 0.96
CA ALA A 65 11.32 0.24 -0.49
C ALA A 65 10.64 1.55 -0.91
N VAL A 66 9.49 1.88 -0.31
CA VAL A 66 8.79 3.13 -0.59
C VAL A 66 9.62 4.34 -0.13
N ALA A 67 10.26 4.26 1.04
CA ALA A 67 11.13 5.32 1.53
C ALA A 67 12.32 5.57 0.61
N ASP A 68 12.93 4.52 0.09
CA ASP A 68 14.08 4.62 -0.80
C ASP A 68 13.67 5.14 -2.18
N PHE A 69 12.55 4.67 -2.72
CA PHE A 69 11.97 5.17 -3.96
C PHE A 69 11.66 6.68 -3.89
N ILE A 70 10.99 7.13 -2.84
CA ILE A 70 10.66 8.56 -2.66
C ILE A 70 11.93 9.43 -2.63
N ARG A 71 13.02 8.94 -2.02
CA ARG A 71 14.30 9.66 -1.96
C ARG A 71 14.99 9.70 -3.31
N GLN A 72 15.05 8.56 -4.00
CA GLN A 72 15.71 8.43 -5.31
C GLN A 72 15.03 9.34 -6.35
N GLU A 73 13.71 9.26 -6.42
CA GLU A 73 12.91 10.02 -7.39
C GLU A 73 12.54 11.43 -6.91
N LYS A 74 12.96 11.82 -5.70
CA LYS A 74 12.75 13.15 -5.10
C LYS A 74 11.28 13.61 -5.09
N ILE A 75 10.38 12.66 -4.86
CA ILE A 75 8.92 12.82 -5.02
C ILE A 75 8.31 13.73 -3.95
N ASP A 76 8.73 13.53 -2.70
CA ASP A 76 8.16 14.23 -1.56
C ASP A 76 9.27 14.73 -0.63
N ARG A 77 9.56 16.03 -0.70
CA ARG A 77 10.52 16.70 0.19
C ARG A 77 10.07 16.69 1.66
N ASP A 78 8.78 16.52 1.91
CA ASP A 78 8.21 16.44 3.25
C ASP A 78 8.12 14.98 3.75
N PHE A 79 8.66 14.01 3.00
CA PHE A 79 8.76 12.63 3.49
C PHE A 79 9.59 12.59 4.75
N ARG A 80 8.98 12.08 5.82
CA ARG A 80 9.65 11.91 7.11
C ARG A 80 9.69 10.44 7.44
N ARG A 81 10.90 9.90 7.58
CA ARG A 81 11.06 8.61 8.25
C ARG A 81 11.03 8.88 9.75
N LEU A 82 9.97 8.43 10.39
CA LEU A 82 9.77 8.55 11.83
C LEU A 82 10.52 7.38 12.48
N LYS A 83 11.70 7.69 13.03
CA LYS A 83 12.45 6.80 13.95
C LYS A 83 12.06 7.06 15.41
N GLU A 84 10.82 7.47 15.66
CA GLU A 84 10.39 7.84 17.01
C GLU A 84 10.28 6.61 17.91
N GLY A 85 11.25 6.51 18.81
CA GLY A 85 11.49 5.35 19.67
C GLY A 85 12.98 5.22 19.89
N TYR A 86 13.74 4.94 18.82
CA TYR A 86 15.17 4.60 18.90
C TYR A 86 16.02 5.70 19.57
N GLU A 87 15.94 6.93 19.10
CA GLU A 87 16.84 8.03 19.55
C GLU A 87 16.56 8.45 21.00
N ASN A 88 15.28 8.55 21.39
CA ASN A 88 14.89 8.85 22.77
C ASN A 88 15.28 7.74 23.75
N LEU A 89 15.38 6.49 23.28
CA LEU A 89 15.72 5.33 24.11
C LEU A 89 17.22 5.15 24.32
N VAL A 90 18.02 5.42 23.29
CA VAL A 90 19.48 5.53 23.43
C VAL A 90 19.82 6.63 24.44
N ALA A 91 19.09 7.76 24.39
CA ALA A 91 19.26 8.86 25.34
C ALA A 91 18.90 8.47 26.80
N VAL A 92 18.06 7.45 27.02
CA VAL A 92 17.72 6.94 28.37
C VAL A 92 18.33 5.56 28.68
N GLY A 93 19.32 5.12 27.91
CA GLY A 93 20.14 3.93 28.21
C GLY A 93 19.47 2.57 27.94
N ILE A 94 18.40 2.52 27.15
CA ILE A 94 17.70 1.26 26.85
C ILE A 94 18.21 0.66 25.53
N GLU A 95 18.84 -0.52 25.60
CA GLU A 95 19.34 -1.25 24.45
C GLU A 95 18.18 -1.85 23.63
N SER A 96 17.94 -1.34 22.42
CA SER A 96 16.88 -1.80 21.52
C SER A 96 17.50 -2.54 20.31
N THR A 97 17.23 -3.83 20.16
CA THR A 97 17.90 -4.69 19.17
C THR A 97 17.07 -4.99 17.92
N LYS A 98 15.85 -4.44 17.78
CA LYS A 98 14.98 -4.67 16.60
C LYS A 98 14.25 -3.38 16.20
N ALA A 99 13.75 -3.29 14.96
CA ALA A 99 13.04 -2.13 14.37
C ALA A 99 11.71 -1.72 15.07
N THR A 100 11.50 -2.25 16.26
CA THR A 100 10.24 -2.50 16.97
C THR A 100 10.59 -2.55 18.45
N PHE A 101 9.92 -1.76 19.29
CA PHE A 101 10.23 -1.58 20.70
C PHE A 101 8.97 -1.56 21.57
N TYR A 102 9.07 -2.13 22.77
CA TYR A 102 8.04 -2.06 23.80
C TYR A 102 8.60 -1.38 25.05
N ALA A 103 7.92 -0.33 25.51
CA ALA A 103 8.15 0.31 26.80
C ALA A 103 7.13 -0.20 27.83
N PRO A 104 7.58 -0.71 28.98
CA PRO A 104 6.69 -1.09 30.08
C PRO A 104 6.01 0.14 30.72
N GLU A 105 4.94 -0.10 31.49
CA GLU A 105 4.10 0.92 32.17
C GLU A 105 4.92 2.03 32.84
N GLN A 106 5.99 1.67 33.56
CA GLN A 106 6.87 2.61 34.27
C GLN A 106 7.46 3.73 33.39
N HIS A 107 7.60 3.50 32.07
CA HIS A 107 8.10 4.49 31.11
C HIS A 107 7.05 4.91 30.08
N ALA A 108 5.85 4.33 30.13
CA ALA A 108 4.85 4.47 29.08
C ALA A 108 4.29 5.88 29.03
N GLU A 109 3.94 6.49 30.16
CA GLU A 109 3.42 7.87 30.18
C GLU A 109 4.46 8.86 29.66
N GLN A 110 5.70 8.78 30.15
CA GLN A 110 6.80 9.65 29.74
C GLN A 110 7.08 9.56 28.24
N LEU A 111 7.11 8.34 27.69
CA LEU A 111 7.48 8.12 26.29
C LEU A 111 6.31 8.32 25.31
N SER A 112 5.06 8.16 25.76
CA SER A 112 3.87 8.32 24.90
C SER A 112 3.23 9.71 25.01
N GLY A 113 3.44 10.43 26.11
CA GLY A 113 2.71 11.65 26.44
C GLY A 113 1.27 11.41 26.91
N ILE A 114 0.86 10.15 27.12
CA ILE A 114 -0.50 9.78 27.52
C ILE A 114 -0.52 9.43 29.01
N LYS A 115 -1.27 10.20 29.81
CA LYS A 115 -1.51 9.91 31.23
C LYS A 115 -2.29 8.60 31.38
N GLY A 116 -1.86 7.75 32.30
CA GLY A 116 -2.41 6.43 32.57
C GLY A 116 -1.95 5.33 31.60
N ALA A 117 -0.98 5.60 30.71
CA ALA A 117 -0.51 4.62 29.75
C ALA A 117 0.09 3.38 30.45
N LYS A 118 -0.40 2.19 30.09
CA LYS A 118 0.04 0.89 30.65
C LYS A 118 1.18 0.22 29.88
N GLY A 119 1.59 0.83 28.78
CA GLY A 119 2.64 0.34 27.90
C GLY A 119 2.67 1.17 26.62
N ARG A 120 3.82 1.17 25.95
CA ARG A 120 3.97 1.85 24.65
C ARG A 120 4.65 0.90 23.69
N PHE A 121 4.11 0.80 22.49
CA PHE A 121 4.83 0.17 21.39
C PHE A 121 5.31 1.22 20.38
N SER A 122 6.56 1.11 19.97
CA SER A 122 7.19 1.95 18.95
C SER A 122 7.70 1.08 17.81
N TYR A 123 7.74 1.63 16.61
CA TYR A 123 8.20 0.94 15.41
C TYR A 123 8.66 1.96 14.38
N THR A 124 9.49 1.52 13.43
CA THR A 124 9.83 2.36 12.28
C THR A 124 8.57 2.67 11.48
N ALA A 125 8.31 3.96 11.28
CA ALA A 125 7.23 4.43 10.43
C ALA A 125 7.72 5.53 9.50
N GLY A 126 6.86 5.97 8.60
CA GLY A 126 7.05 7.17 7.83
C GLY A 126 5.75 7.88 7.59
N HIS A 127 5.86 9.12 7.15
CA HIS A 127 4.75 9.88 6.61
C HIS A 127 5.06 10.24 5.17
N VAL A 128 4.15 9.90 4.26
CA VAL A 128 4.19 10.25 2.84
C VAL A 128 2.87 10.89 2.44
N ARG A 129 2.86 11.85 1.51
CA ARG A 129 1.59 12.27 0.87
C ARG A 129 1.23 11.28 -0.24
N PRO A 130 0.25 10.38 -0.05
CA PRO A 130 0.00 9.31 -1.02
C PRO A 130 -0.37 9.85 -2.40
N TYR A 131 -1.08 10.98 -2.44
CA TYR A 131 -1.42 11.69 -3.68
C TYR A 131 -0.18 12.08 -4.50
N LYS A 132 0.88 12.60 -3.86
CA LYS A 132 2.13 12.94 -4.57
C LYS A 132 2.84 11.70 -5.09
N LEU A 133 2.91 10.66 -4.26
CA LEU A 133 3.52 9.39 -4.64
C LEU A 133 2.85 8.78 -5.87
N ILE A 134 1.53 8.64 -5.84
CA ILE A 134 0.81 7.99 -6.93
C ILE A 134 0.77 8.85 -8.19
N HIS A 135 0.68 10.17 -8.06
CA HIS A 135 0.74 11.08 -9.19
C HIS A 135 2.08 10.97 -9.93
N HIS A 136 3.18 10.88 -9.19
CA HIS A 136 4.51 10.70 -9.80
C HIS A 136 4.60 9.35 -10.53
N LEU A 137 4.23 8.24 -9.88
CA LEU A 137 4.25 6.90 -10.47
C LEU A 137 3.46 6.81 -11.79
N PHE A 138 2.26 7.41 -11.82
CA PHE A 138 1.43 7.40 -13.02
C PHE A 138 1.93 8.35 -14.09
N ALA A 139 2.50 9.50 -13.73
CA ALA A 139 3.12 10.40 -14.71
C ALA A 139 4.25 9.66 -15.45
N ASP A 140 5.09 8.93 -14.73
CA ASP A 140 6.16 8.12 -15.31
C ASP A 140 5.61 6.96 -16.15
N ALA A 141 4.56 6.30 -15.68
CA ALA A 141 3.92 5.22 -16.44
C ALA A 141 3.31 5.73 -17.76
N ILE A 142 2.66 6.89 -17.75
CA ILE A 142 2.11 7.53 -18.95
C ILE A 142 3.24 7.94 -19.89
N ALA A 143 4.34 8.50 -19.37
CA ALA A 143 5.53 8.82 -20.16
C ALA A 143 6.14 7.57 -20.83
N GLN A 144 5.99 6.40 -20.22
CA GLN A 144 6.39 5.10 -20.78
C GLN A 144 5.35 4.48 -21.73
N GLY A 145 4.22 5.14 -21.96
CA GLY A 145 3.20 4.74 -22.94
C GLY A 145 1.98 4.01 -22.38
N VAL A 146 1.77 4.03 -21.06
CA VAL A 146 0.49 3.57 -20.46
C VAL A 146 -0.65 4.49 -20.90
N ASN A 147 -1.74 3.91 -21.40
CA ASN A 147 -2.95 4.63 -21.73
C ASN A 147 -3.86 4.70 -20.49
N ALA A 148 -3.94 5.86 -19.85
CA ALA A 148 -4.84 6.08 -18.71
C ALA A 148 -6.09 6.84 -19.17
N GLN A 149 -7.29 6.28 -18.92
CA GLN A 149 -8.56 6.88 -19.30
C GLN A 149 -9.44 7.13 -18.08
N THR A 150 -9.53 8.39 -17.68
CA THR A 150 -10.38 8.84 -16.56
C THR A 150 -11.82 9.00 -17.02
N ASN A 151 -12.76 9.06 -16.07
CA ASN A 151 -14.20 9.11 -16.33
C ASN A 151 -14.66 8.00 -17.31
N THR A 152 -14.08 6.80 -17.16
CA THR A 152 -14.33 5.64 -18.01
C THR A 152 -14.66 4.47 -17.11
N SER A 153 -15.90 4.42 -16.63
CA SER A 153 -16.32 3.35 -15.75
C SER A 153 -16.43 2.04 -16.51
N SER A 154 -15.78 1.00 -15.99
CA SER A 154 -16.07 -0.37 -16.40
C SER A 154 -17.42 -0.76 -15.80
N THR A 155 -18.33 -1.29 -16.62
CA THR A 155 -19.71 -1.64 -16.21
C THR A 155 -19.94 -3.14 -16.14
N SER A 156 -19.18 -3.91 -16.91
CA SER A 156 -19.21 -5.37 -16.86
C SER A 156 -17.85 -5.94 -17.29
N ILE A 157 -17.57 -7.16 -16.85
CA ILE A 157 -16.41 -7.94 -17.27
C ILE A 157 -16.87 -9.36 -17.62
N SER A 158 -16.38 -9.88 -18.73
CA SER A 158 -16.64 -11.25 -19.16
C SER A 158 -15.40 -11.84 -19.83
N SER A 159 -15.32 -13.16 -19.92
CA SER A 159 -14.26 -13.86 -20.64
C SER A 159 -14.86 -14.83 -21.64
N SER A 160 -14.34 -14.83 -22.86
CA SER A 160 -14.72 -15.78 -23.89
C SER A 160 -13.48 -16.20 -24.68
N HIS A 161 -13.31 -17.52 -24.86
CA HIS A 161 -12.19 -18.12 -25.61
C HIS A 161 -10.80 -17.57 -25.24
N GLY A 162 -10.56 -17.33 -23.95
CA GLY A 162 -9.25 -16.84 -23.46
C GLY A 162 -9.01 -15.33 -23.65
N THR A 163 -10.01 -14.57 -24.08
CA THR A 163 -9.97 -13.10 -24.18
C THR A 163 -10.98 -12.49 -23.23
N TRP A 164 -10.54 -11.52 -22.44
CA TRP A 164 -11.40 -10.71 -21.59
C TRP A 164 -12.04 -9.58 -22.38
N VAL A 165 -13.32 -9.33 -22.09
CA VAL A 165 -14.09 -8.22 -22.63
C VAL A 165 -14.60 -7.38 -21.47
N ILE A 166 -14.21 -6.12 -21.43
CA ILE A 166 -14.65 -5.14 -20.45
C ILE A 166 -15.55 -4.14 -21.16
N GLU A 167 -16.78 -3.98 -20.69
CA GLU A 167 -17.70 -2.99 -21.24
C GLU A 167 -17.55 -1.66 -20.53
N THR A 168 -17.54 -0.58 -21.30
CA THR A 168 -17.54 0.79 -20.82
C THR A 168 -18.53 1.61 -21.64
N PRO A 169 -18.97 2.79 -21.15
CA PRO A 169 -19.77 3.72 -21.96
C PRO A 169 -19.09 4.19 -23.26
N ARG A 170 -17.77 4.03 -23.39
CA ARG A 170 -16.99 4.42 -24.58
C ARG A 170 -16.77 3.27 -25.55
N GLY A 171 -17.28 2.07 -25.25
CA GLY A 171 -17.11 0.87 -26.06
C GLY A 171 -16.49 -0.29 -25.29
N LYS A 172 -16.15 -1.35 -26.02
CA LYS A 172 -15.61 -2.60 -25.48
C LYS A 172 -14.10 -2.60 -25.52
N ILE A 173 -13.48 -3.02 -24.42
CA ILE A 173 -12.04 -3.23 -24.31
C ILE A 173 -11.79 -4.73 -24.37
N HIS A 174 -10.90 -5.17 -25.26
CA HIS A 174 -10.45 -6.56 -25.35
C HIS A 174 -9.05 -6.69 -24.77
N ALA A 175 -8.83 -7.64 -23.87
CA ALA A 175 -7.55 -7.84 -23.21
C ALA A 175 -7.24 -9.32 -22.97
N ASN A 176 -5.98 -9.71 -23.08
CA ASN A 176 -5.54 -11.08 -22.77
C ASN A 176 -5.39 -11.28 -21.25
N GLN A 177 -5.18 -10.20 -20.51
CA GLN A 177 -5.01 -10.20 -19.05
C GLN A 177 -5.73 -8.99 -18.47
N VAL A 178 -6.36 -9.17 -17.31
CA VAL A 178 -7.02 -8.11 -16.56
C VAL A 178 -6.55 -8.16 -15.12
N THR A 179 -6.20 -7.01 -14.57
CA THR A 179 -5.87 -6.85 -13.15
C THR A 179 -6.92 -5.97 -12.49
N MET A 180 -7.59 -6.51 -11.48
CA MET A 180 -8.60 -5.79 -10.72
C MET A 180 -7.90 -4.93 -9.66
N ALA A 181 -7.97 -3.61 -9.82
CA ALA A 181 -7.42 -2.62 -8.88
C ALA A 181 -8.50 -1.66 -8.36
N THR A 182 -9.75 -2.13 -8.25
CA THR A 182 -10.94 -1.32 -7.94
C THR A 182 -11.29 -1.26 -6.45
N ASN A 183 -10.49 -1.87 -5.58
CA ASN A 183 -10.61 -1.80 -4.11
C ASN A 183 -12.04 -2.16 -3.63
N ALA A 184 -12.67 -1.36 -2.76
CA ALA A 184 -14.02 -1.59 -2.23
C ALA A 184 -15.10 -1.74 -3.32
N TYR A 185 -14.88 -1.20 -4.52
CA TYR A 185 -15.82 -1.28 -5.64
C TYR A 185 -15.70 -2.57 -6.46
N THR A 186 -14.82 -3.51 -6.08
CA THR A 186 -14.60 -4.75 -6.84
C THR A 186 -15.89 -5.55 -7.05
N ALA A 187 -16.77 -5.57 -6.04
CA ALA A 187 -18.05 -6.30 -6.09
C ALA A 187 -18.99 -5.82 -7.20
N SER A 188 -18.86 -4.58 -7.70
CA SER A 188 -19.70 -4.08 -8.80
C SER A 188 -19.38 -4.74 -10.14
N LEU A 189 -18.18 -5.32 -10.28
CA LEU A 189 -17.75 -6.05 -11.48
C LEU A 189 -17.67 -7.54 -11.24
N LEU A 190 -17.33 -7.95 -10.01
CA LEU A 190 -17.16 -9.34 -9.59
C LEU A 190 -18.02 -9.62 -8.34
N PRO A 191 -19.30 -9.96 -8.52
CA PRO A 191 -20.26 -10.12 -7.41
C PRO A 191 -19.85 -11.13 -6.34
N GLU A 192 -18.97 -12.07 -6.63
CA GLU A 192 -18.41 -13.03 -5.68
C GLU A 192 -17.61 -12.37 -4.53
N PHE A 193 -17.24 -11.09 -4.68
CA PHE A 193 -16.57 -10.31 -3.64
C PHE A 193 -17.51 -9.53 -2.71
N THR A 194 -18.83 -9.56 -2.94
CA THR A 194 -19.83 -8.79 -2.15
C THR A 194 -19.67 -8.98 -0.65
N ASP A 195 -19.50 -10.23 -0.20
CA ASP A 195 -19.36 -10.56 1.24
C ASP A 195 -17.88 -10.72 1.67
N LYS A 196 -16.93 -10.38 0.79
CA LYS A 196 -15.49 -10.54 1.02
C LYS A 196 -14.77 -9.21 1.25
N ILE A 197 -15.28 -8.13 0.65
CA ILE A 197 -14.71 -6.79 0.76
C ILE A 197 -15.79 -5.87 1.36
N ILE A 198 -15.62 -5.49 2.63
CA ILE A 198 -16.57 -4.71 3.44
C ILE A 198 -15.78 -3.57 4.11
N PRO A 199 -16.34 -2.35 4.28
CA PRO A 199 -17.66 -1.87 3.86
C PRO A 199 -17.69 -1.46 2.37
N TYR A 200 -18.90 -1.51 1.79
CA TYR A 200 -19.19 -1.02 0.43
C TYR A 200 -19.65 0.44 0.44
#